data_AF-A0A9P0C2I3-F1
#
_entry.id   AF-A0A9P0C2I3-F1
#
_cell.length_a   1.000
_cell.length_b   1.000
_cell.length_c   1.000
_cell.angle_alpha   90.00
_cell.angle_beta   90.00
_cell.angle_gamma   90.00
#
_symmetry.space_group_name_H-M   'P 1'
#
loop_
_entity.id
_entity.type
_entity.pdbx_description
1 polymer ?
#
loop_
_entity_poly.entity_id
_entity_poly.type
_entity_poly.pdbx_seq_one_letter_code
_entity_poly.pdbx_strand_id
1 'polypeptide(L)'
;MGNIETIEQQEIHEAVLGDFQESNRTEKSRRHLRQVSSLLHIAEREGLVQPNTCYVELGAGKGHLSYYLWRAWGAAGSRVLLIDRASLRHKRDNKLRPHASDTDNGSGVTDVPEGVYPVCRVRAPLEHVVVGRTEAARDCDHLLGLAKHLCGAATDYALRSLLCARVVGRTRGALLATCCHHRVLRAHMLGAHHLQEMGITCEEFELIVRMVSWATCGDGRARDRRAPPRDHDHDRDHDRDRDHDRDQDHDNETRTNDKHETGEPIKESDAPERTVQERAEIGRRGKALLDYARVLALRDEGFNARLCYFVPTTVSPENVCIIASKPYRDTN
;
A
#
# COMPACT_ATOMS: atom_id res chain seq x y z
N MET A 1 21.49 14.33 9.03
CA MET A 1 21.05 12.98 8.62
C MET A 1 19.54 12.91 8.81
N GLY A 2 18.78 12.45 7.82
CA GLY A 2 17.31 12.40 7.90
C GLY A 2 16.82 11.15 8.65
N ASN A 3 15.61 11.20 9.21
CA ASN A 3 14.98 10.11 9.95
C ASN A 3 14.36 9.01 9.04
N ILE A 4 14.79 8.93 7.78
CA ILE A 4 14.32 7.94 6.80
C ILE A 4 15.55 7.20 6.27
N GLU A 5 15.57 5.89 6.48
CA GLU A 5 16.65 5.01 6.02
C GLU A 5 16.50 4.70 4.54
N THR A 6 17.58 4.64 3.78
CA THR A 6 17.50 4.14 2.40
C THR A 6 17.74 2.64 2.40
N ILE A 7 16.78 1.86 1.89
CA ILE A 7 16.99 0.43 1.69
C ILE A 7 17.86 0.23 0.45
N GLU A 8 18.91 -0.58 0.60
CA GLU A 8 19.78 -0.96 -0.52
C GLU A 8 18.97 -1.68 -1.59
N GLN A 9 19.23 -1.35 -2.86
CA GLN A 9 18.55 -2.01 -3.96
C GLN A 9 19.05 -3.44 -4.09
N GLN A 10 18.08 -4.35 -4.23
CA GLN A 10 18.34 -5.76 -4.46
C GLN A 10 17.86 -6.15 -5.85
N GLU A 11 18.31 -7.30 -6.31
CA GLU A 11 17.79 -7.90 -7.53
C GLU A 11 16.29 -8.16 -7.41
N ILE A 12 15.61 -8.29 -8.57
CA ILE A 12 14.18 -8.59 -8.57
C ILE A 12 13.97 -9.96 -7.91
N HIS A 13 13.12 -9.97 -6.89
CA HIS A 13 12.76 -11.14 -6.10
C HIS A 13 12.26 -12.27 -7.02
N GLU A 14 12.66 -13.52 -6.74
CA GLU A 14 12.38 -14.70 -7.58
C GLU A 14 10.88 -14.87 -7.89
N ALA A 15 10.01 -14.73 -6.88
CA ALA A 15 8.56 -14.77 -7.04
C ALA A 15 8.00 -13.74 -8.04
N VAL A 16 8.74 -12.66 -8.31
CA VAL A 16 8.35 -11.56 -9.21
C VAL A 16 9.11 -11.64 -10.55
N LEU A 17 10.27 -12.30 -10.59
CA LEU A 17 11.24 -12.24 -11.68
C LEU A 17 10.69 -12.66 -13.03
N GLY A 18 9.96 -13.79 -13.09
CA GLY A 18 9.36 -14.30 -14.33
C GLY A 18 8.44 -13.27 -14.98
N ASP A 19 7.47 -12.76 -14.21
CA ASP A 19 6.56 -11.71 -14.67
C ASP A 19 7.35 -10.44 -15.05
N PHE A 20 8.37 -10.06 -14.28
CA PHE A 20 9.16 -8.84 -14.55
C PHE A 20 9.91 -8.87 -15.89
N GLN A 21 10.40 -10.04 -16.30
CA GLN A 21 11.18 -10.26 -17.52
C GLN A 21 10.33 -10.35 -18.79
N GLU A 22 9.00 -10.45 -18.68
CA GLU A 22 8.10 -10.44 -19.83
C GLU A 22 8.34 -9.21 -20.72
N SER A 23 8.57 -9.46 -22.02
CA SER A 23 9.01 -8.45 -22.98
C SER A 23 7.92 -7.43 -23.33
N ASN A 24 6.65 -7.83 -23.26
CA ASN A 24 5.49 -7.01 -23.57
C ASN A 24 5.03 -6.08 -22.42
N ARG A 25 5.72 -6.09 -21.27
CA ARG A 25 5.33 -5.26 -20.13
C ARG A 25 5.70 -3.80 -20.29
N THR A 26 4.75 -2.94 -19.89
CA THR A 26 4.98 -1.50 -19.80
C THR A 26 5.90 -1.15 -18.63
N GLU A 27 6.58 -0.01 -18.74
CA GLU A 27 7.40 0.51 -17.64
C GLU A 27 6.56 0.84 -16.38
N LYS A 28 5.29 1.27 -16.55
CA LYS A 28 4.34 1.42 -15.43
C LYS A 28 4.22 0.09 -14.67
N SER A 29 3.94 -1.00 -15.37
CA SER A 29 3.84 -2.33 -14.77
C SER A 29 5.14 -2.74 -14.08
N ARG A 30 6.30 -2.56 -14.71
CA ARG A 30 7.61 -2.87 -14.13
C ARG A 30 7.89 -2.09 -12.84
N ARG A 31 7.52 -0.81 -12.77
CA ARG A 31 7.60 -0.01 -11.53
C ARG A 31 6.72 -0.56 -10.42
N HIS A 32 5.54 -1.11 -10.73
CA HIS A 32 4.73 -1.78 -9.72
C HIS A 32 5.40 -3.05 -9.19
N LEU A 33 6.03 -3.84 -10.07
CA LEU A 33 6.75 -5.06 -9.71
C LEU A 33 8.01 -4.78 -8.89
N ARG A 34 8.79 -3.72 -9.20
CA ARG A 34 9.94 -3.29 -8.37
C ARG A 34 9.53 -2.96 -6.95
N GLN A 35 8.40 -2.27 -6.79
CA GLN A 35 7.86 -1.95 -5.46
C GLN A 35 7.44 -3.21 -4.70
N VAL A 36 6.78 -4.17 -5.36
CA VAL A 36 6.40 -5.45 -4.74
C VAL A 36 7.64 -6.23 -4.33
N SER A 37 8.61 -6.38 -5.24
CA SER A 37 9.89 -7.04 -4.98
C SER A 37 10.61 -6.47 -3.76
N SER A 38 10.66 -5.13 -3.64
CA SER A 38 11.29 -4.49 -2.48
C SER A 38 10.56 -4.80 -1.17
N LEU A 39 9.22 -4.79 -1.17
CA LEU A 39 8.45 -5.15 0.03
C LEU A 39 8.66 -6.61 0.45
N LEU A 40 8.80 -7.54 -0.50
CA LEU A 40 9.10 -8.94 -0.21
C LEU A 40 10.46 -9.07 0.48
N HIS A 41 11.50 -8.51 -0.14
CA HIS A 41 12.86 -8.50 0.40
C HIS A 41 12.95 -7.85 1.80
N ILE A 42 12.22 -6.76 2.02
CA ILE A 42 12.14 -6.14 3.34
C ILE A 42 11.51 -7.10 4.34
N ALA A 43 10.39 -7.75 4.03
CA ALA A 43 9.75 -8.68 4.95
C ALA A 43 10.69 -9.83 5.37
N GLU A 44 11.45 -10.37 4.42
CA GLU A 44 12.41 -11.45 4.66
C GLU A 44 13.57 -10.98 5.55
N ARG A 45 14.18 -9.84 5.23
CA ARG A 45 15.30 -9.29 6.01
C ARG A 45 14.89 -8.89 7.42
N GLU A 46 13.66 -8.43 7.61
CA GLU A 46 13.10 -8.11 8.93
C GLU A 46 12.65 -9.37 9.71
N GLY A 47 12.80 -10.57 9.13
CA GLY A 47 12.42 -11.84 9.76
C GLY A 47 10.90 -12.01 9.95
N LEU A 48 10.10 -11.32 9.14
CA LEU A 48 8.63 -11.26 9.27
C LEU A 48 7.91 -12.43 8.58
N VAL A 49 8.63 -13.23 7.80
CA VAL A 49 8.11 -14.40 7.09
C VAL A 49 8.34 -15.64 7.96
N GLN A 50 7.26 -16.25 8.45
CA GLN A 50 7.30 -17.39 9.37
C GLN A 50 6.26 -18.44 8.95
N PRO A 51 6.39 -19.71 9.38
CA PRO A 51 5.32 -20.70 9.25
C PRO A 51 4.02 -20.23 9.90
N ASN A 52 2.88 -20.78 9.48
CA ASN A 52 1.55 -20.46 10.02
C ASN A 52 1.25 -18.95 10.09
N THR A 53 1.67 -18.20 9.06
CA THR A 53 1.46 -16.75 9.01
C THR A 53 0.24 -16.41 8.15
N CYS A 54 -0.60 -15.50 8.66
CA CYS A 54 -1.61 -14.83 7.86
C CYS A 54 -1.05 -13.51 7.30
N TYR A 55 -0.87 -13.47 5.99
CA TYR A 55 -0.44 -12.30 5.23
C TYR A 55 -1.65 -11.44 4.89
N VAL A 56 -1.74 -10.25 5.48
CA VAL A 56 -2.91 -9.37 5.39
C VAL A 56 -2.63 -8.21 4.44
N GLU A 57 -3.19 -8.23 3.22
CA GLU A 57 -3.13 -7.09 2.30
C GLU A 57 -4.26 -6.10 2.61
N LEU A 58 -3.90 -4.92 3.10
CA LEU A 58 -4.81 -3.84 3.49
C LEU A 58 -4.96 -2.87 2.32
N GLY A 59 -6.19 -2.70 1.81
CA GLY A 59 -6.44 -1.97 0.57
C GLY A 59 -6.04 -2.77 -0.66
N ALA A 60 -6.44 -4.05 -0.69
CA ALA A 60 -5.90 -5.03 -1.61
C ALA A 60 -6.26 -4.79 -3.09
N GLY A 61 -7.33 -4.03 -3.38
CA GLY A 61 -7.84 -3.83 -4.74
C GLY A 61 -7.90 -5.14 -5.53
N LYS A 62 -7.08 -5.24 -6.60
CA LYS A 62 -6.98 -6.40 -7.49
C LYS A 62 -6.19 -7.61 -6.92
N GLY A 63 -5.65 -7.52 -5.70
CA GLY A 63 -4.86 -8.57 -5.05
C GLY A 63 -3.47 -8.76 -5.65
N HIS A 64 -2.86 -7.69 -6.17
CA HIS A 64 -1.58 -7.78 -6.86
C HIS A 64 -0.44 -8.11 -5.90
N LEU A 65 -0.38 -7.50 -4.71
CA LEU A 65 0.67 -7.81 -3.74
C LEU A 65 0.46 -9.22 -3.19
N SER A 66 -0.76 -9.57 -2.76
CA SER A 66 -1.14 -10.92 -2.30
C SER A 66 -0.73 -12.03 -3.25
N TYR A 67 -0.85 -11.82 -4.57
CA TYR A 67 -0.40 -12.78 -5.57
C TYR A 67 1.09 -13.13 -5.42
N TYR A 68 1.96 -12.14 -5.30
CA TYR A 68 3.40 -12.39 -5.15
C TYR A 68 3.80 -12.82 -3.74
N LEU A 69 3.10 -12.33 -2.70
CA LEU A 69 3.30 -12.80 -1.32
C LEU A 69 3.05 -14.31 -1.23
N TRP A 70 1.97 -14.79 -1.84
CA TRP A 70 1.65 -16.22 -1.85
C TRP A 70 2.65 -17.04 -2.68
N ARG A 71 3.09 -16.52 -3.83
CA ARG A 71 4.15 -17.18 -4.62
C ARG A 71 5.47 -17.28 -3.87
N ALA A 72 5.81 -16.28 -3.06
CA ALA A 72 7.05 -16.25 -2.30
C ALA A 72 6.97 -17.13 -1.04
N TRP A 73 5.86 -17.06 -0.30
CA TRP A 73 5.79 -17.56 1.08
C TRP A 73 4.57 -18.45 1.37
N GLY A 74 3.84 -18.85 0.34
CA GLY A 74 2.70 -19.76 0.47
C GLY A 74 3.15 -21.14 0.93
N ALA A 75 2.71 -21.54 2.11
CA ALA A 75 3.06 -22.79 2.75
C ALA A 75 1.86 -23.36 3.53
N ALA A 76 1.94 -24.64 3.91
CA ALA A 76 0.96 -25.26 4.79
C ALA A 76 0.75 -24.43 6.07
N GLY A 77 -0.52 -24.25 6.47
CA GLY A 77 -0.90 -23.48 7.66
C GLY A 77 -0.88 -21.95 7.49
N SER A 78 -0.26 -21.41 6.43
CA SER A 78 -0.30 -19.97 6.12
C SER A 78 -1.57 -19.60 5.36
N ARG A 79 -2.00 -18.34 5.51
CA ARG A 79 -3.20 -17.79 4.85
C ARG A 79 -2.92 -16.43 4.24
N VAL A 80 -3.71 -16.05 3.26
CA VAL A 80 -3.73 -14.70 2.69
C VAL A 80 -5.09 -14.06 2.97
N LEU A 81 -5.09 -12.88 3.57
CA LEU A 81 -6.30 -12.11 3.86
C LEU A 81 -6.27 -10.80 3.06
N LEU A 82 -7.15 -10.68 2.08
CA LEU A 82 -7.32 -9.47 1.27
C LEU A 82 -8.46 -8.63 1.85
N ILE A 83 -8.19 -7.37 2.15
CA ILE A 83 -9.20 -6.44 2.66
C ILE A 83 -9.32 -5.27 1.70
N ASP A 84 -10.49 -5.07 1.11
CA ASP A 84 -10.78 -3.89 0.30
C ASP A 84 -12.28 -3.59 0.30
N ARG A 85 -12.66 -2.32 0.17
CA ARG A 85 -14.08 -1.92 0.06
C ARG A 85 -14.67 -2.20 -1.33
N ALA A 86 -13.85 -2.17 -2.37
CA ALA A 86 -14.26 -2.21 -3.75
C ALA A 86 -14.31 -3.66 -4.30
N SER A 87 -15.33 -3.95 -5.09
CA SER A 87 -15.44 -5.19 -5.86
C SER A 87 -14.75 -5.07 -7.22
N LEU A 88 -13.46 -4.73 -7.25
CA LEU A 88 -12.69 -4.88 -8.49
C LEU A 88 -12.66 -6.38 -8.81
N ARG A 89 -13.11 -6.78 -10.02
CA ARG A 89 -13.19 -8.18 -10.48
C ARG A 89 -11.97 -8.96 -9.96
N HIS A 90 -12.22 -10.09 -9.29
CA HIS A 90 -11.29 -10.96 -8.54
C HIS A 90 -10.26 -11.67 -9.43
N LYS A 91 -9.66 -10.93 -10.37
CA LYS A 91 -8.88 -11.44 -11.50
C LYS A 91 -7.64 -12.21 -11.09
N ARG A 92 -7.10 -11.99 -9.87
CA ARG A 92 -5.95 -12.73 -9.34
C ARG A 92 -6.27 -13.66 -8.17
N ASP A 93 -7.42 -13.51 -7.51
CA ASP A 93 -7.86 -14.44 -6.46
C ASP A 93 -7.98 -15.88 -7.01
N ASN A 94 -8.35 -16.02 -8.29
CA ASN A 94 -8.38 -17.30 -8.98
C ASN A 94 -6.98 -17.87 -9.28
N LYS A 95 -5.96 -17.01 -9.45
CA LYS A 95 -4.56 -17.42 -9.65
C LYS A 95 -3.84 -17.79 -8.35
N LEU A 96 -4.49 -17.55 -7.21
CA LEU A 96 -4.04 -17.99 -5.89
C LEU A 96 -4.59 -19.39 -5.51
N ARG A 97 -5.36 -20.01 -6.41
CA ARG A 97 -5.82 -21.39 -6.21
C ARG A 97 -4.64 -22.33 -6.46
N PRO A 98 -4.41 -23.34 -5.60
CA PRO A 98 -3.53 -24.44 -5.95
C PRO A 98 -4.13 -25.12 -7.20
N HIS A 99 -3.52 -24.96 -8.36
CA HIS A 99 -3.87 -25.76 -9.53
C HIS A 99 -3.00 -27.02 -9.50
N ALA A 100 -3.63 -28.19 -9.64
CA ALA A 100 -2.95 -29.48 -9.70
C ALA A 100 -1.96 -29.62 -10.89
N SER A 101 -1.95 -28.64 -11.81
CA SER A 101 -1.13 -28.60 -13.03
C SER A 101 -0.02 -27.54 -13.03
N ASP A 102 0.14 -26.76 -11.96
CA ASP A 102 1.16 -25.68 -11.91
C ASP A 102 2.57 -26.18 -11.51
N THR A 103 2.86 -27.47 -11.74
CA THR A 103 4.21 -28.04 -11.58
C THR A 103 5.24 -27.48 -12.56
N ASP A 104 4.79 -26.82 -13.65
CA ASP A 104 5.68 -26.37 -14.74
C ASP A 104 6.05 -24.87 -14.68
N ASN A 105 5.40 -24.05 -13.86
CA ASN A 105 5.65 -22.58 -13.81
C ASN A 105 6.19 -22.06 -12.47
N GLY A 106 6.80 -22.92 -11.65
CA GLY A 106 7.59 -22.49 -10.49
C GLY A 106 6.79 -21.78 -9.39
N SER A 107 5.47 -21.96 -9.30
CA SER A 107 4.75 -21.66 -8.06
C SER A 107 5.11 -22.78 -7.07
N GLY A 108 6.11 -22.55 -6.23
CA GLY A 108 6.64 -23.50 -5.24
C GLY A 108 5.67 -23.85 -4.09
N VAL A 109 4.38 -23.96 -4.37
CA VAL A 109 3.34 -24.30 -3.39
C VAL A 109 3.07 -25.80 -3.51
N THR A 110 3.88 -26.62 -2.85
CA THR A 110 3.81 -28.09 -2.96
C THR A 110 2.91 -28.75 -1.93
N ASP A 111 2.48 -28.05 -0.88
CA ASP A 111 1.95 -28.71 0.34
C ASP A 111 0.67 -28.08 0.93
N VAL A 112 -0.25 -27.56 0.11
CA VAL A 112 -1.56 -27.14 0.61
C VAL A 112 -2.51 -28.36 0.64
N PRO A 113 -3.08 -28.74 1.79
CA PRO A 113 -4.01 -29.86 1.86
C PRO A 113 -5.22 -29.66 0.94
N GLU A 114 -5.65 -30.74 0.29
CA GLU A 114 -6.80 -30.75 -0.60
C GLU A 114 -8.06 -30.22 0.15
N GLY A 115 -8.74 -29.24 -0.44
CA GLY A 115 -9.93 -28.61 0.16
C GLY A 115 -9.68 -27.41 1.09
N VAL A 116 -8.44 -27.09 1.44
CA VAL A 116 -8.13 -25.86 2.20
C VAL A 116 -7.92 -24.70 1.24
N TYR A 117 -8.81 -23.71 1.30
CA TYR A 117 -8.66 -22.47 0.51
C TYR A 117 -7.80 -21.47 1.31
N PRO A 118 -6.55 -21.20 0.89
CA PRO A 118 -5.64 -20.39 1.71
C PRO A 118 -5.96 -18.90 1.66
N VAL A 119 -6.89 -18.47 0.80
CA VAL A 119 -7.17 -17.07 0.52
C VAL A 119 -8.54 -16.66 1.07
N CYS A 120 -8.61 -15.61 1.86
CA CYS A 120 -9.86 -15.00 2.29
C CYS A 120 -9.91 -13.56 1.79
N ARG A 121 -11.05 -13.13 1.21
CA ARG A 121 -11.27 -11.73 0.87
C ARG A 121 -12.44 -11.17 1.66
N VAL A 122 -12.16 -10.15 2.47
CA VAL A 122 -13.17 -9.37 3.18
C VAL A 122 -13.48 -8.10 2.40
N ARG A 123 -14.74 -7.97 1.98
CA ARG A 123 -15.24 -6.78 1.28
C ARG A 123 -15.86 -5.81 2.26
N ALA A 124 -15.05 -4.93 2.82
CA ALA A 124 -15.50 -3.93 3.77
C ALA A 124 -14.55 -2.72 3.79
N PRO A 125 -15.06 -1.52 4.12
CA PRO A 125 -14.23 -0.40 4.51
C PRO A 125 -13.31 -0.79 5.68
N LEU A 126 -12.04 -0.38 5.64
CA LEU A 126 -11.06 -0.69 6.69
C LEU A 126 -11.48 -0.18 8.07
N GLU A 127 -12.23 0.93 8.12
CA GLU A 127 -12.87 1.48 9.33
C GLU A 127 -13.78 0.47 10.07
N HIS A 128 -14.31 -0.53 9.37
CA HIS A 128 -15.22 -1.54 9.93
C HIS A 128 -14.59 -2.93 10.08
N VAL A 129 -13.29 -3.07 9.78
CA VAL A 129 -12.62 -4.38 9.79
C VAL A 129 -11.85 -4.58 11.08
N VAL A 130 -12.19 -5.66 11.79
CA VAL A 130 -11.39 -6.18 12.90
C VAL A 130 -10.68 -7.44 12.41
N VAL A 131 -9.40 -7.33 12.06
CA VAL A 131 -8.60 -8.43 11.49
C VAL A 131 -8.72 -9.70 12.34
N GLY A 132 -8.64 -9.61 13.66
CA GLY A 132 -8.77 -10.77 14.56
C GLY A 132 -10.14 -11.48 14.58
N ARG A 133 -11.13 -10.96 13.85
CA ARG A 133 -12.43 -11.61 13.68
C ARG A 133 -12.56 -12.38 12.37
N THR A 134 -11.63 -12.23 11.43
CA THR A 134 -11.65 -12.99 10.18
C THR A 134 -11.16 -14.41 10.42
N GLU A 135 -11.69 -15.37 9.66
CA GLU A 135 -11.30 -16.78 9.76
C GLU A 135 -9.82 -16.98 9.45
N ALA A 136 -9.33 -16.40 8.34
CA ALA A 136 -7.93 -16.48 7.94
C ALA A 136 -6.94 -15.99 9.02
N ALA A 137 -7.29 -14.94 9.78
CA ALA A 137 -6.43 -14.44 10.84
C ALA A 137 -6.57 -15.21 12.16
N ARG A 138 -7.64 -15.99 12.37
CA ARG A 138 -7.82 -16.83 13.56
C ARG A 138 -7.03 -18.13 13.48
N ASP A 139 -6.88 -18.65 12.27
CA ASP A 139 -6.25 -19.96 12.02
C ASP A 139 -4.71 -19.91 11.94
N CYS A 140 -4.12 -18.72 12.13
CA CYS A 140 -2.68 -18.52 12.02
C CYS A 140 -2.06 -18.04 13.34
N ASP A 141 -0.82 -18.44 13.60
CA ASP A 141 -0.06 -18.06 14.80
C ASP A 141 0.50 -16.64 14.69
N HIS A 142 0.74 -16.19 13.45
CA HIS A 142 1.39 -14.93 13.15
C HIS A 142 0.58 -14.11 12.16
N LEU A 143 0.71 -12.79 12.25
CA LEU A 143 0.11 -11.82 11.34
C LEU A 143 1.17 -10.86 10.82
N LEU A 144 1.19 -10.69 9.50
CA LEU A 144 1.97 -9.68 8.81
C LEU A 144 1.04 -8.81 7.98
N GLY A 145 0.93 -7.53 8.34
CA GLY A 145 0.15 -6.56 7.57
C GLY A 145 0.99 -5.95 6.46
N LEU A 146 0.48 -5.92 5.23
CA LEU A 146 1.12 -5.21 4.12
C LEU A 146 0.13 -4.31 3.41
N ALA A 147 0.59 -3.17 2.93
CA ALA A 147 -0.21 -2.29 2.11
C ALA A 147 0.64 -1.55 1.09
N LYS A 148 0.07 -1.37 -0.10
CA LYS A 148 0.62 -0.49 -1.13
C LYS A 148 -0.41 0.54 -1.53
N HIS A 149 0.00 1.80 -1.45
CA HIS A 149 -0.83 2.97 -1.74
C HIS A 149 -2.04 3.15 -0.82
N LEU A 150 -1.85 2.86 0.47
CA LEU A 150 -2.91 3.12 1.43
C LEU A 150 -3.03 4.63 1.68
N CYS A 151 -4.26 5.14 1.55
CA CYS A 151 -4.53 6.57 1.43
C CYS A 151 -5.22 7.13 2.68
N GLY A 152 -4.69 8.24 3.21
CA GLY A 152 -5.33 9.01 4.27
C GLY A 152 -5.63 8.22 5.52
N ALA A 153 -6.84 8.40 6.06
CA ALA A 153 -7.33 7.68 7.24
C ALA A 153 -7.34 6.15 7.09
N ALA A 154 -7.31 5.61 5.87
CA ALA A 154 -7.24 4.15 5.66
C ALA A 154 -5.96 3.55 6.26
N THR A 155 -4.84 4.27 6.22
CA THR A 155 -3.58 3.85 6.86
C THR A 155 -3.75 3.69 8.35
N ASP A 156 -4.44 4.64 8.97
CA ASP A 156 -4.67 4.65 10.42
C ASP A 156 -5.67 3.56 10.85
N TYR A 157 -6.72 3.32 10.06
CA TYR A 157 -7.64 2.19 10.28
C TYR A 157 -6.94 0.84 10.13
N ALA A 158 -6.07 0.70 9.12
CA ALA A 158 -5.28 -0.51 8.93
C ALA A 158 -4.36 -0.78 10.13
N LEU A 159 -3.60 0.22 10.57
CA LEU A 159 -2.75 0.10 11.76
C LEU A 159 -3.57 -0.26 13.00
N ARG A 160 -4.67 0.45 13.28
CA ARG A 160 -5.57 0.13 14.41
C ARG A 160 -6.11 -1.30 14.35
N SER A 161 -6.41 -1.81 13.16
CA SER A 161 -6.88 -3.19 12.99
C SER A 161 -5.82 -4.24 13.35
N LEU A 162 -4.53 -3.94 13.10
CA LEU A 162 -3.37 -4.79 13.43
C LEU A 162 -2.89 -4.62 14.88
N LEU A 163 -3.20 -3.49 15.49
CA LEU A 163 -2.84 -3.15 16.88
C LEU A 163 -3.95 -3.49 17.88
N CYS A 164 -5.12 -3.94 17.43
CA CYS A 164 -6.19 -4.27 18.36
C CYS A 164 -5.77 -5.43 19.29
N ALA A 165 -6.19 -5.37 20.56
CA ALA A 165 -5.77 -6.31 21.61
C ALA A 165 -5.95 -7.80 21.23
N ARG A 166 -6.91 -8.11 20.36
CA ARG A 166 -7.18 -9.48 19.88
C ARG A 166 -6.07 -10.06 18.99
N VAL A 167 -5.27 -9.22 18.35
CA VAL A 167 -4.23 -9.66 17.39
C VAL A 167 -2.85 -9.10 17.67
N VAL A 168 -2.71 -8.01 18.41
CA VAL A 168 -1.42 -7.32 18.62
C VAL A 168 -0.29 -8.22 19.14
N GLY A 169 -0.62 -9.28 19.90
CA GLY A 169 0.33 -10.30 20.35
C GLY A 169 0.81 -11.27 19.25
N ARG A 170 -0.01 -11.49 18.21
CA ARG A 170 0.30 -12.30 17.03
C ARG A 170 0.81 -11.46 15.85
N THR A 171 0.54 -10.16 15.83
CA THR A 171 1.07 -9.22 14.83
C THR A 171 2.58 -9.10 14.96
N ARG A 172 3.31 -9.76 14.04
CA ARG A 172 4.78 -9.75 13.98
C ARG A 172 5.31 -8.50 13.30
N GLY A 173 4.56 -7.94 12.35
CA GLY A 173 4.95 -6.69 11.74
C GLY A 173 3.91 -6.09 10.81
N ALA A 174 4.25 -4.90 10.31
CA ALA A 174 3.52 -4.18 9.29
C ALA A 174 4.49 -3.50 8.31
N LEU A 175 4.21 -3.61 7.02
CA LEU A 175 4.93 -2.95 5.93
C LEU A 175 3.94 -2.10 5.11
N LEU A 176 3.95 -0.78 5.33
CA LEU A 176 2.96 0.12 4.73
C LEU A 176 3.63 1.16 3.84
N ALA A 177 3.49 1.02 2.51
CA ALA A 177 3.87 2.06 1.57
C ALA A 177 2.75 3.12 1.48
N THR A 178 2.97 4.24 2.17
CA THR A 178 2.03 5.36 2.32
C THR A 178 2.07 6.28 1.10
N CYS A 179 0.98 6.99 0.79
CA CYS A 179 0.96 7.94 -0.33
C CYS A 179 0.07 9.17 -0.11
N CYS A 180 -1.26 9.01 -0.04
CA CYS A 180 -2.23 10.09 -0.06
C CYS A 180 -2.36 10.81 1.30
N HIS A 181 -1.31 11.49 1.74
CA HIS A 181 -1.28 12.17 3.04
C HIS A 181 -2.28 13.33 3.15
N HIS A 182 -2.71 13.90 2.03
CA HIS A 182 -3.73 14.95 1.98
C HIS A 182 -5.14 14.48 2.40
N ARG A 183 -5.33 13.17 2.56
CA ARG A 183 -6.60 12.57 3.03
C ARG A 183 -6.53 12.10 4.48
N VAL A 184 -5.44 12.41 5.18
CA VAL A 184 -5.32 12.08 6.61
C VAL A 184 -6.29 12.96 7.39
N LEU A 185 -7.01 12.34 8.31
CA LEU A 185 -7.93 13.03 9.20
C LEU A 185 -7.35 12.99 10.60
N ARG A 186 -7.16 14.16 11.22
CA ARG A 186 -6.54 14.26 12.56
C ARG A 186 -7.25 13.36 13.59
N ALA A 187 -8.58 13.32 13.54
CA ALA A 187 -9.42 12.54 14.45
C ALA A 187 -9.13 11.03 14.42
N HIS A 188 -8.67 10.50 13.29
CA HIS A 188 -8.41 9.07 13.12
C HIS A 188 -6.93 8.74 13.11
N MET A 189 -6.07 9.73 12.90
CA MET A 189 -4.64 9.55 12.76
C MET A 189 -4.02 8.86 13.98
N LEU A 190 -3.29 7.79 13.73
CA LEU A 190 -2.50 7.14 14.76
C LEU A 190 -1.28 8.00 15.07
N GLY A 191 -1.06 8.30 16.35
CA GLY A 191 0.04 9.17 16.79
C GLY A 191 -0.22 10.67 16.68
N ALA A 192 -1.48 11.11 16.51
CA ALA A 192 -1.81 12.54 16.52
C ALA A 192 -1.36 13.27 17.81
N HIS A 193 -1.33 12.56 18.94
CA HIS A 193 -0.82 13.11 20.21
C HIS A 193 0.68 13.41 20.16
N HIS A 194 1.49 12.57 19.49
CA HIS A 194 2.92 12.82 19.28
C HIS A 194 3.18 14.12 18.51
N LEU A 195 2.34 14.44 17.51
CA LEU A 195 2.45 15.72 16.81
C LEU A 195 2.17 16.89 17.77
N GLN A 196 1.17 16.77 18.63
CA GLN A 196 0.85 17.77 19.63
C GLN A 196 1.96 17.95 20.67
N GLU A 197 2.59 16.86 21.11
CA GLU A 197 3.75 16.91 22.01
C GLU A 197 4.97 17.56 21.37
N MET A 198 5.12 17.46 20.04
CA MET A 198 6.11 18.22 19.27
C MET A 198 5.74 19.70 19.08
N GLY A 199 4.60 20.14 19.61
CA GLY A 199 4.10 21.51 19.52
C GLY A 199 3.25 21.81 18.29
N ILE A 200 2.90 20.80 17.48
CA ILE A 200 2.07 21.00 16.29
C ILE A 200 0.60 21.11 16.68
N THR A 201 0.01 22.28 16.44
CA THR A 201 -1.40 22.53 16.77
C THR A 201 -2.35 21.84 15.79
N CYS A 202 -3.65 21.85 16.11
CA CYS A 202 -4.69 21.39 15.20
C CYS A 202 -4.68 22.19 13.88
N GLU A 203 -4.50 23.50 13.96
CA GLU A 203 -4.46 24.40 12.80
C GLU A 203 -3.23 24.13 11.93
N GLU A 204 -2.06 23.95 12.55
CA GLU A 204 -0.83 23.61 11.84
C GLU A 204 -0.90 22.23 11.19
N PHE A 205 -1.55 21.27 11.84
CA PHE A 205 -1.83 19.97 11.24
C PHE A 205 -2.63 20.10 9.94
N GLU A 206 -3.72 20.87 9.94
CA GLU A 206 -4.52 21.10 8.74
C GLU A 206 -3.72 21.82 7.65
N LEU A 207 -2.84 22.75 8.01
CA LEU A 207 -1.91 23.36 7.07
C LEU A 207 -0.94 22.33 6.47
N ILE A 208 -0.40 21.42 7.27
CA ILE A 208 0.46 20.32 6.78
C ILE A 208 -0.30 19.44 5.78
N VAL A 209 -1.51 19.01 6.11
CA VAL A 209 -2.37 18.20 5.23
C VAL A 209 -2.65 18.93 3.91
N ARG A 210 -2.90 20.24 3.96
CA ARG A 210 -3.05 21.07 2.75
C ARG A 210 -1.76 21.21 1.97
N MET A 211 -0.60 21.32 2.62
CA MET A 211 0.70 21.42 1.93
C MET A 211 1.06 20.13 1.18
N VAL A 212 0.75 18.97 1.75
CA VAL A 212 1.07 17.67 1.12
C VAL A 212 0.14 17.32 -0.05
N SER A 213 -0.95 18.06 -0.28
CA SER A 213 -1.90 17.81 -1.39
C SER A 213 -1.38 18.24 -2.76
N TRP A 214 -0.51 19.24 -2.82
CA TRP A 214 0.01 19.80 -4.07
C TRP A 214 1.50 19.57 -4.28
N ALA A 215 2.21 19.05 -3.29
CA ALA A 215 3.67 18.95 -3.35
C ALA A 215 4.19 17.79 -4.23
N THR A 216 3.42 16.72 -4.44
CA THR A 216 3.87 15.57 -5.25
C THR A 216 2.92 15.20 -6.39
N CYS A 217 1.85 15.97 -6.59
CA CYS A 217 0.96 15.82 -7.74
C CYS A 217 1.69 16.32 -8.99
N GLY A 218 1.86 15.46 -10.00
CA GLY A 218 2.44 15.83 -11.28
C GLY A 218 1.69 17.00 -11.90
N ASP A 219 2.46 18.01 -12.34
CA ASP A 219 2.19 19.22 -13.15
C ASP A 219 0.81 19.94 -13.15
N GLY A 220 -0.20 19.50 -12.42
CA GLY A 220 -1.49 20.18 -12.27
C GLY A 220 -2.24 20.41 -13.58
N ARG A 221 -1.83 19.79 -14.69
CA ARG A 221 -2.52 19.97 -15.97
C ARG A 221 -3.80 19.14 -15.95
N ALA A 222 -4.93 19.82 -16.06
CA ALA A 222 -6.23 19.19 -16.27
C ALA A 222 -6.12 18.15 -17.40
N ARG A 223 -6.63 16.94 -17.18
CA ARG A 223 -6.75 15.88 -18.21
C ARG A 223 -7.75 16.23 -19.34
N ASP A 224 -8.20 17.48 -19.44
CA ASP A 224 -9.01 17.98 -20.55
C ASP A 224 -8.12 18.38 -21.72
N ARG A 225 -7.76 17.39 -22.54
CA ARG A 225 -7.45 17.50 -23.98
C ARG A 225 -7.09 16.11 -24.54
N ARG A 226 -8.03 15.16 -24.44
CA ARG A 226 -8.08 14.09 -25.46
C ARG A 226 -9.02 14.57 -26.55
N ALA A 227 -8.46 14.91 -27.70
CA ALA A 227 -9.23 15.12 -28.91
C ALA A 227 -10.07 13.87 -29.21
N PRO A 228 -11.28 14.01 -29.77
CA PRO A 228 -12.13 12.86 -30.07
C PRO A 228 -11.44 11.92 -31.08
N PRO A 229 -11.71 10.60 -31.03
CA PRO A 229 -11.16 9.65 -31.99
C PRO A 229 -11.69 9.98 -33.39
N ARG A 230 -10.83 9.86 -34.42
CA ARG A 230 -11.28 9.83 -35.82
C ARG A 230 -11.77 8.41 -36.14
N ASP A 231 -12.93 8.33 -36.76
CA ASP A 231 -13.58 7.08 -37.21
C ASP A 231 -12.87 6.40 -38.39
N HIS A 232 -13.13 5.09 -38.52
CA HIS A 232 -12.77 4.10 -39.56
C HIS A 232 -11.34 3.53 -39.44
N ASP A 233 -11.13 2.20 -39.37
CA ASP A 233 -11.70 1.18 -40.26
C ASP A 233 -12.03 -0.17 -39.61
N HIS A 234 -12.92 -0.91 -40.27
CA HIS A 234 -13.32 -2.28 -39.97
C HIS A 234 -12.19 -3.28 -40.28
N ASP A 235 -11.84 -4.13 -39.31
CA ASP A 235 -11.47 -5.51 -39.64
C ASP A 235 -11.93 -6.47 -38.54
N ARG A 236 -12.63 -7.52 -38.98
CA ARG A 236 -13.05 -8.65 -38.16
C ARG A 236 -11.88 -9.62 -38.11
N ASP A 237 -11.36 -9.88 -36.91
CA ASP A 237 -10.62 -11.10 -36.68
C ASP A 237 -11.01 -11.74 -35.34
N HIS A 238 -11.40 -13.01 -35.44
CA HIS A 238 -11.57 -13.92 -34.33
C HIS A 238 -10.20 -14.19 -33.72
N ASP A 239 -9.99 -13.80 -32.46
CA ASP A 239 -8.80 -14.29 -31.75
C ASP A 239 -9.00 -14.42 -30.25
N ARG A 240 -8.56 -15.57 -29.75
CA ARG A 240 -8.59 -16.03 -28.37
C ARG A 240 -7.59 -15.24 -27.53
N ASP A 241 -7.87 -15.15 -26.23
CA ASP A 241 -6.93 -14.81 -25.15
C ASP A 241 -5.93 -13.66 -25.41
N ARG A 242 -6.36 -12.41 -25.20
CA ARG A 242 -5.45 -11.27 -25.03
C ARG A 242 -5.68 -10.56 -23.70
N ASP A 243 -4.79 -10.83 -22.76
CA ASP A 243 -4.50 -9.97 -21.62
C ASP A 243 -4.02 -8.60 -22.14
N HIS A 244 -4.94 -7.67 -22.27
CA HIS A 244 -4.63 -6.26 -22.39
C HIS A 244 -5.08 -5.57 -21.10
N ASP A 245 -4.09 -5.18 -20.30
CA ASP A 245 -4.18 -4.23 -19.20
C ASP A 245 -4.76 -2.90 -19.71
N ARG A 246 -6.09 -2.84 -19.86
CA ARG A 246 -6.84 -1.59 -19.75
C ARG A 246 -7.01 -1.32 -18.27
N ASP A 247 -5.95 -0.82 -17.64
CA ASP A 247 -6.03 -0.09 -16.38
C ASP A 247 -6.80 1.22 -16.64
N GLN A 248 -8.14 1.13 -16.61
CA GLN A 248 -8.93 2.26 -16.17
C GLN A 248 -8.80 2.30 -14.66
N ASP A 249 -7.82 3.06 -14.19
CA ASP A 249 -7.85 3.62 -12.85
C ASP A 249 -9.15 4.43 -12.76
N HIS A 250 -10.20 3.83 -12.19
CA HIS A 250 -11.38 4.57 -11.77
C HIS A 250 -10.95 5.43 -10.58
N ASP A 251 -10.38 6.59 -10.91
CA ASP A 251 -10.37 7.76 -10.04
C ASP A 251 -11.83 8.11 -9.77
N ASN A 252 -12.44 7.47 -8.77
CA ASN A 252 -13.75 7.86 -8.27
C ASN A 252 -13.57 9.16 -7.48
N GLU A 253 -13.36 10.26 -8.22
CA GLU A 253 -13.63 11.61 -7.74
C GLU A 253 -15.13 11.72 -7.54
N THR A 254 -15.61 11.35 -6.35
CA THR A 254 -16.86 11.92 -5.88
C THR A 254 -16.57 13.39 -5.58
N ARG A 255 -16.73 14.24 -6.60
CA ARG A 255 -16.82 15.69 -6.43
C ARG A 255 -18.00 15.96 -5.49
N THR A 256 -17.73 16.20 -4.22
CA THR A 256 -18.66 16.98 -3.41
C THR A 256 -18.58 18.40 -3.96
N ASN A 257 -19.64 18.82 -4.65
CA ASN A 257 -19.85 20.22 -4.99
C ASN A 257 -20.11 20.97 -3.67
N ASP A 258 -19.06 21.23 -2.90
CA ASP A 258 -19.12 22.29 -1.90
C ASP A 258 -19.08 23.61 -2.66
N LYS A 259 -20.28 24.16 -2.87
CA LYS A 259 -20.47 25.56 -3.20
C LYS A 259 -19.97 26.38 -2.00
N HIS A 260 -18.66 26.57 -1.90
CA HIS A 260 -18.14 27.58 -1.00
C HIS A 260 -18.52 28.94 -1.57
N GLU A 261 -19.34 29.63 -0.80
CA GLU A 261 -19.67 31.04 -0.93
C GLU A 261 -18.41 31.86 -1.21
N THR A 262 -18.54 32.81 -2.13
CA THR A 262 -17.51 33.72 -2.58
C THR A 262 -17.00 34.57 -1.42
N GLY A 263 -16.01 34.04 -0.69
CA GLY A 263 -15.16 34.83 0.19
C GLY A 263 -14.31 35.79 -0.64
N GLU A 264 -14.08 36.98 -0.10
CA GLU A 264 -13.29 38.05 -0.74
C GLU A 264 -11.93 37.56 -1.25
N PRO A 265 -11.43 38.11 -2.38
CA PRO A 265 -10.13 37.74 -2.91
C PRO A 265 -9.04 37.99 -1.87
N ILE A 266 -8.33 36.92 -1.51
CA ILE A 266 -7.15 36.97 -0.65
C ILE A 266 -6.14 37.89 -1.36
N LYS A 267 -5.72 38.97 -0.68
CA LYS A 267 -4.67 39.87 -1.17
C LYS A 267 -3.44 39.05 -1.54
N GLU A 268 -2.99 39.17 -2.79
CA GLU A 268 -1.73 38.59 -3.25
C GLU A 268 -0.62 39.01 -2.28
N SER A 269 0.05 38.03 -1.67
CA SER A 269 1.18 38.30 -0.80
C SER A 269 2.40 38.65 -1.64
N ASP A 270 3.15 39.68 -1.25
CA ASP A 270 4.46 40.07 -1.85
C ASP A 270 5.58 39.01 -1.67
N ALA A 271 5.26 37.81 -1.16
CA ALA A 271 6.22 36.74 -0.99
C ALA A 271 6.55 36.11 -2.36
N PRO A 272 7.84 35.87 -2.67
CA PRO A 272 8.22 35.23 -3.93
C PRO A 272 7.57 33.85 -4.06
N GLU A 273 7.01 33.55 -5.23
CA GLU A 273 6.44 32.25 -5.52
C GLU A 273 7.50 31.16 -5.33
N ARG A 274 7.21 30.16 -4.49
CA ARG A 274 8.11 29.03 -4.28
C ARG A 274 8.25 28.22 -5.56
N THR A 275 9.47 27.79 -5.85
CA THR A 275 9.74 26.90 -6.99
C THR A 275 9.01 25.56 -6.82
N VAL A 276 8.76 24.87 -7.94
CA VAL A 276 8.17 23.51 -7.93
C VAL A 276 9.01 22.55 -7.08
N GLN A 277 10.33 22.69 -7.10
CA GLN A 277 11.25 21.86 -6.34
C GLN A 277 11.14 22.09 -4.83
N GLU A 278 11.09 23.35 -4.40
CA GLU A 278 10.90 23.70 -2.98
C GLU A 278 9.54 23.24 -2.47
N ARG A 279 8.50 23.44 -3.29
CA ARG A 279 7.15 22.96 -3.02
C ARG A 279 7.12 21.44 -2.78
N ALA A 280 7.80 20.69 -3.64
CA ALA A 280 7.91 19.25 -3.52
C ALA A 280 8.70 18.82 -2.27
N GLU A 281 9.75 19.54 -1.93
CA GLU A 281 10.54 19.26 -0.72
C GLU A 281 9.73 19.51 0.56
N ILE A 282 9.01 20.63 0.63
CA ILE A 282 8.13 20.95 1.77
C ILE A 282 7.11 19.84 1.97
N GLY A 283 6.42 19.40 0.92
CA GLY A 283 5.45 18.33 1.10
C GLY A 283 6.07 16.98 1.39
N ARG A 284 7.26 16.65 0.87
CA ARG A 284 7.97 15.42 1.30
C ARG A 284 8.24 15.44 2.80
N ARG A 285 8.65 16.57 3.36
CA ARG A 285 8.85 16.72 4.81
C ARG A 285 7.53 16.64 5.58
N GLY A 286 6.47 17.26 5.08
CA GLY A 286 5.13 17.14 5.67
C GLY A 286 4.64 15.69 5.73
N LYS A 287 4.83 14.93 4.64
CA LYS A 287 4.51 13.49 4.60
C LYS A 287 5.33 12.71 5.61
N ALA A 288 6.65 12.92 5.64
CA ALA A 288 7.55 12.27 6.57
C ALA A 288 7.18 12.54 8.04
N LEU A 289 6.77 13.78 8.35
CA LEU A 289 6.32 14.16 9.69
C LEU A 289 5.06 13.39 10.11
N LEU A 290 4.07 13.29 9.22
CA LEU A 290 2.84 12.54 9.47
C LEU A 290 3.15 11.04 9.68
N ASP A 291 3.99 10.45 8.85
CA ASP A 291 4.37 9.04 9.00
C ASP A 291 5.26 8.80 10.22
N TYR A 292 6.08 9.75 10.62
CA TYR A 292 6.91 9.64 11.81
C TYR A 292 6.05 9.59 13.08
N ALA A 293 4.95 10.35 13.14
CA ALA A 293 4.00 10.25 14.24
C ALA A 293 3.37 8.84 14.35
N ARG A 294 3.09 8.19 13.21
CA ARG A 294 2.63 6.79 13.19
C ARG A 294 3.71 5.83 13.68
N VAL A 295 4.98 6.08 13.31
CA VAL A 295 6.13 5.32 13.81
C VAL A 295 6.24 5.42 15.32
N LEU A 296 6.08 6.61 15.90
CA LEU A 296 6.13 6.79 17.36
C LEU A 296 5.01 6.02 18.05
N ALA A 297 3.77 6.11 17.56
CA ALA A 297 2.66 5.33 18.11
C ALA A 297 2.88 3.81 17.99
N LEU A 298 3.53 3.33 16.92
CA LEU A 298 3.91 1.93 16.79
C LEU A 298 4.98 1.51 17.81
N ARG A 299 5.91 2.42 18.15
CA ARG A 299 6.91 2.18 19.19
C ARG A 299 6.30 2.10 20.58
N ASP A 300 5.27 2.91 20.86
CA ASP A 300 4.51 2.83 22.12
C ASP A 300 3.86 1.44 22.29
N GLU A 301 3.44 0.82 21.19
CA GLU A 301 2.89 -0.54 21.13
C GLU A 301 3.97 -1.65 21.10
N GLY A 302 5.24 -1.28 21.32
CA GLY A 302 6.37 -2.19 21.45
C GLY A 302 6.93 -2.72 20.12
N PHE A 303 6.64 -2.08 19.00
CA PHE A 303 7.27 -2.42 17.71
C PHE A 303 8.59 -1.68 17.53
N ASN A 304 9.58 -2.34 16.92
CA ASN A 304 10.71 -1.66 16.30
C ASN A 304 10.23 -1.04 14.98
N ALA A 305 9.79 0.22 15.04
CA ALA A 305 9.24 0.93 13.89
C ALA A 305 10.16 2.04 13.37
N ARG A 306 10.20 2.21 12.04
CA ARG A 306 10.98 3.25 11.34
C ARG A 306 10.45 3.52 9.94
N LEU A 307 10.91 4.63 9.36
CA LEU A 307 10.64 4.98 7.96
C LEU A 307 11.81 4.57 7.09
N CYS A 308 11.50 4.08 5.88
CA CYS A 308 12.52 3.85 4.88
C CYS A 308 12.09 4.28 3.47
N TYR A 309 13.07 4.64 2.64
CA TYR A 309 12.92 4.69 1.20
C TYR A 309 13.05 3.26 0.66
N PHE A 310 11.92 2.61 0.39
CA PHE A 310 11.89 1.21 -0.05
C PHE A 310 12.18 1.06 -1.55
N VAL A 311 11.97 2.11 -2.34
CA VAL A 311 12.39 2.16 -3.75
C VAL A 311 12.98 3.53 -4.08
N PRO A 312 13.74 3.66 -5.19
CA PRO A 312 14.14 4.96 -5.70
C PRO A 312 12.95 5.83 -6.10
N THR A 313 13.13 7.15 -6.01
CA THR A 313 12.14 8.13 -6.48
C THR A 313 11.84 8.03 -7.98
N THR A 314 12.77 7.47 -8.76
CA THR A 314 12.57 7.17 -10.20
C THR A 314 11.58 6.03 -10.45
N VAL A 315 11.37 5.14 -9.48
CA VAL A 315 10.37 4.06 -9.52
C VAL A 315 9.01 4.58 -9.09
N SER A 316 8.94 5.33 -7.98
CA SER A 316 7.72 5.93 -7.46
C SER A 316 8.05 7.23 -6.72
N PRO A 317 7.31 8.33 -6.91
CA PRO A 317 7.45 9.51 -6.03
C PRO A 317 6.91 9.24 -4.62
N GLU A 318 6.04 8.23 -4.47
CA GLU A 318 5.56 7.71 -3.19
C GLU A 318 6.42 6.49 -2.82
N ASN A 319 7.63 6.75 -2.34
CA ASN A 319 8.65 5.73 -2.09
C ASN A 319 9.02 5.55 -0.62
N VAL A 320 8.23 6.11 0.30
CA VAL A 320 8.41 5.90 1.74
C VAL A 320 7.55 4.72 2.20
N CYS A 321 8.11 3.89 3.06
CA CYS A 321 7.44 2.78 3.72
C CYS A 321 7.63 2.89 5.23
N ILE A 322 6.56 2.63 5.99
CA ILE A 322 6.63 2.35 7.42
C ILE A 322 6.96 0.87 7.57
N ILE A 323 8.11 0.57 8.19
CA ILE A 323 8.45 -0.77 8.65
C ILE A 323 8.20 -0.80 10.15
N ALA A 324 7.40 -1.77 10.62
CA ALA A 324 7.26 -2.09 12.02
C ALA A 324 7.43 -3.59 12.22
N SER A 325 8.33 -3.99 13.11
CA SER A 325 8.61 -5.39 13.40
C SER A 325 8.68 -5.64 14.91
N LYS A 326 8.29 -6.84 15.33
CA LYS A 326 8.57 -7.38 16.65
C LYS A 326 9.62 -8.47 16.51
N PRO A 327 10.66 -8.49 17.37
CA PRO A 327 11.62 -9.59 17.36
C PRO A 327 10.87 -10.90 17.58
N TYR A 328 11.29 -11.94 16.84
CA TYR A 328 10.79 -13.29 17.05
C TYR A 328 11.13 -13.69 18.48
N ARG A 329 10.11 -14.10 19.24
CA ARG A 329 10.29 -14.71 20.56
C ARG A 329 10.05 -16.18 20.34
N ASP A 330 11.09 -16.98 20.44
CA ASP A 330 10.95 -18.42 20.61
C ASP A 330 10.07 -18.64 21.83
N THR A 331 8.85 -19.14 21.61
CA THR A 331 8.03 -19.64 22.70
C THR A 331 8.63 -20.96 23.12
N ASN A 332 9.40 -20.91 24.21
CA ASN A 332 9.98 -22.07 24.87
C ASN A 332 8.90 -22.97 25.49
#